data_AF-A0A7X3MFQ4-F1
#
_entry.id   AF-A0A7X3MFQ4-F1
#
_cell.length_a   1.000
_cell.length_b   1.000
_cell.length_c   1.000
_cell.angle_alpha   90.00
_cell.angle_beta   90.00
_cell.angle_gamma   90.00
#
_symmetry.space_group_name_H-M   'P 1'
#
loop_
_entity.id
_entity.type
_entity.pdbx_description
1 polymer ?
#
loop_
_entity_poly.entity_id
_entity_poly.type
_entity_poly.pdbx_seq_one_letter_code
_entity_poly.pdbx_strand_id
1 'polypeptide(L)'
;MRRYEGTWHTEKRLLFPSYVFVESENRTLLLKELKEGGMEALLCIEQAEEKFLRDLYGDSRHLMMSKGIVKGGFPQVTAGPLKGMEHKICRIDRHKRLAKLKMPTEQKLGYITAGLEITEKI
;
A
#
# COMPACT_ATOMS: atom_id res chain seq x y z
N MET A 1 -5.26 -14.20 -0.04
CA MET A 1 -5.96 -15.45 0.30
C MET A 1 -5.25 -16.11 1.47
N ARG A 2 -5.99 -16.58 2.47
CA ARG A 2 -5.48 -17.40 3.58
C ARG A 2 -6.29 -18.69 3.63
N ARG A 3 -5.65 -19.79 4.00
CA ARG A 3 -6.34 -21.07 4.21
C ARG A 3 -6.55 -21.28 5.70
N TYR A 4 -7.80 -21.41 6.10
CA TYR A 4 -8.21 -21.81 7.44
C TYR A 4 -9.51 -22.60 7.31
N GLU A 5 -9.83 -23.45 8.29
CA GLU A 5 -11.02 -24.33 8.25
C GLU A 5 -11.13 -25.17 6.96
N GLY A 6 -9.99 -25.57 6.40
CA GLY A 6 -9.94 -26.38 5.18
C GLY A 6 -10.19 -25.62 3.87
N THR A 7 -10.69 -24.38 3.90
CA THR A 7 -11.06 -23.60 2.71
C THR A 7 -10.22 -22.33 2.51
N TRP A 8 -10.23 -21.77 1.30
CA TRP A 8 -9.51 -20.56 0.96
C TRP A 8 -10.39 -19.34 1.12
N HIS A 9 -9.93 -18.36 1.91
CA HIS A 9 -10.66 -17.13 2.17
C HIS A 9 -9.91 -15.91 1.61
N THR A 10 -10.67 -15.01 0.98
CA THR A 10 -10.19 -13.68 0.62
C THR A 10 -10.38 -12.76 1.82
N GLU A 11 -9.27 -12.37 2.44
CA GLU A 11 -9.27 -11.41 3.53
C GLU A 11 -9.06 -9.98 2.99
N LYS A 12 -9.82 -9.03 3.53
CA LYS A 12 -9.56 -7.60 3.41
C LYS A 12 -8.91 -7.11 4.70
N ARG A 13 -7.95 -6.21 4.60
CA ARG A 13 -7.24 -5.61 5.74
C ARG A 13 -7.06 -4.12 5.53
N LEU A 14 -7.10 -3.36 6.63
CA LEU A 14 -6.70 -1.96 6.61
C LEU A 14 -5.20 -1.88 6.32
N LEU A 15 -4.84 -1.11 5.30
CA LEU A 15 -3.44 -0.83 4.98
C LEU A 15 -2.79 0.11 6.00
N PHE A 16 -3.61 1.03 6.53
CA PHE A 16 -3.21 2.00 7.53
C PHE A 16 -4.17 1.94 8.72
N PRO A 17 -4.05 0.92 9.61
CA PRO A 17 -4.99 0.74 10.71
C PRO A 17 -5.07 1.91 11.70
N SER A 18 -4.01 2.73 11.77
CA SER A 18 -3.88 3.85 12.71
C SER A 18 -3.96 5.23 12.04
N TYR A 19 -4.38 5.29 10.77
CA TYR A 19 -4.43 6.54 10.03
C TYR A 19 -5.79 6.73 9.34
N VAL A 20 -6.20 7.98 9.24
CA VAL A 20 -7.30 8.43 8.40
C VAL A 20 -6.74 9.41 7.39
N PHE A 21 -7.12 9.25 6.12
CA PHE A 21 -6.77 10.18 5.05
C PHE A 21 -7.88 11.21 4.91
N VAL A 22 -7.51 12.49 4.87
CA VAL A 22 -8.45 13.60 4.74
C VAL A 22 -7.99 14.52 3.63
N GLU A 23 -8.91 14.88 2.74
CA GLU A 23 -8.72 15.82 1.63
C GLU A 23 -9.62 17.03 1.89
N SER A 24 -9.09 18.24 1.73
CA SER A 24 -9.83 19.49 1.94
C SER A 24 -9.30 20.61 1.06
N GLU A 25 -10.20 21.40 0.50
CA GLU A 25 -9.88 22.63 -0.24
C GLU A 25 -9.43 23.76 0.69
N ASN A 26 -9.78 23.71 1.99
CA ASN A 26 -9.41 24.70 2.98
C ASN A 26 -8.55 24.09 4.08
N ARG A 27 -7.23 24.07 3.83
CA ARG A 27 -6.23 23.56 4.78
C ARG A 27 -6.33 24.22 6.15
N THR A 28 -6.52 25.53 6.22
CA THR A 28 -6.52 26.28 7.49
C THR A 28 -7.69 25.86 8.37
N LEU A 29 -8.89 25.76 7.78
CA LEU A 29 -10.08 25.30 8.48
C LEU A 29 -9.90 23.84 8.94
N LEU A 30 -9.44 22.95 8.06
CA LEU A 30 -9.22 21.55 8.40
C LEU A 30 -8.27 21.38 9.59
N LEU A 31 -7.13 22.09 9.58
CA LEU A 31 -6.16 22.01 10.68
C LEU A 31 -6.74 22.54 11.99
N LYS A 32 -7.60 23.56 11.95
CA LYS A 32 -8.28 24.10 13.13
C LYS A 32 -9.24 23.06 13.71
N GLU A 33 -10.16 22.54 12.91
CA GLU A 33 -11.15 21.55 13.34
C GLU A 33 -10.50 20.27 13.89
N LEU A 34 -9.46 19.77 13.24
CA LEU A 34 -8.73 18.59 13.71
C LEU A 34 -8.04 18.84 15.05
N LYS A 35 -7.43 20.02 15.25
CA LYS A 35 -6.83 20.39 16.54
C LYS A 35 -7.88 20.50 17.65
N GLU A 36 -9.01 21.15 17.38
CA GLU A 36 -10.11 21.29 18.34
C GLU A 36 -10.72 19.93 18.69
N GLY A 37 -10.76 18.99 17.74
CA GLY A 37 -11.15 17.61 17.95
C GLY A 37 -10.08 16.71 18.64
N GLY A 38 -8.96 17.27 19.08
CA GLY A 38 -7.91 16.54 19.80
C GLY A 38 -6.98 15.68 18.92
N MET A 39 -6.93 15.91 17.60
CA MET A 39 -5.94 15.26 16.73
C MET A 39 -4.61 16.01 16.76
N GLU A 40 -3.64 15.43 17.47
CA GLU A 40 -2.33 16.06 17.69
C GLU A 40 -1.28 15.68 16.63
N ALA A 41 -1.43 14.53 15.96
CA ALA A 41 -0.43 13.97 15.05
C ALA A 41 -0.86 14.08 13.58
N LEU A 42 -0.81 15.30 13.03
CA LEU A 42 -1.13 15.54 11.62
C LEU A 42 0.10 15.34 10.73
N LEU A 43 -0.06 14.53 9.68
CA LEU A 43 0.95 14.35 8.63
C LEU A 43 0.43 14.98 7.34
N CYS A 44 1.19 15.92 6.78
CA CYS A 44 0.90 16.45 5.45
C CYS A 44 1.48 15.50 4.41
N ILE A 45 0.61 14.89 3.62
CA ILE A 45 1.01 14.02 2.52
C ILE A 45 1.52 14.90 1.38
N GLU A 46 2.73 14.63 0.91
CA GLU A 46 3.29 15.35 -0.22
C GLU A 46 2.67 14.89 -1.55
N GLN A 47 2.70 15.75 -2.57
CA GLN A 47 2.10 15.44 -3.87
C GLN A 47 2.65 14.14 -4.50
N ALA A 48 3.96 13.85 -4.31
CA ALA A 48 4.57 12.62 -4.79
C ALA A 48 4.04 11.37 -4.06
N GLU A 49 3.79 11.46 -2.75
CA GLU A 49 3.20 10.39 -1.95
C GLU A 49 1.72 10.21 -2.30
N GLU A 50 0.98 11.31 -2.41
CA GLU A 50 -0.42 11.29 -2.82
C GLU A 50 -0.58 10.61 -4.18
N LYS A 51 0.22 11.03 -5.17
CA LYS A 51 0.22 10.41 -6.50
C LYS A 51 0.53 8.92 -6.41
N PHE A 52 1.54 8.53 -5.63
CA PHE A 52 1.90 7.14 -5.44
C PHE A 52 0.76 6.31 -4.83
N LEU A 53 0.09 6.85 -3.80
CA LEU A 53 -1.07 6.20 -3.18
C LEU A 53 -2.23 6.06 -4.17
N ARG A 54 -2.52 7.10 -4.96
CA ARG A 54 -3.57 7.07 -5.99
C ARG A 54 -3.25 6.06 -7.10
N ASP A 55 -2.01 6.02 -7.59
CA ASP A 55 -1.55 5.02 -8.56
C ASP A 55 -1.71 3.58 -8.02
N LEU A 56 -1.52 3.39 -6.71
CA LEU A 56 -1.57 2.09 -6.06
C LEU A 56 -3.01 1.58 -5.82
N TYR A 57 -3.92 2.46 -5.39
CA TYR A 57 -5.31 2.08 -5.07
C TYR A 57 -6.28 2.20 -6.25
N GLY A 58 -5.94 3.02 -7.24
CA GLY A 58 -6.87 3.47 -8.27
C GLY A 58 -8.16 4.05 -7.67
N ASP A 59 -9.24 4.01 -8.44
CA ASP A 59 -10.54 4.56 -8.01
C ASP A 59 -11.27 3.67 -7.01
N SER A 60 -10.87 2.39 -6.92
CA SER A 60 -11.55 1.39 -6.09
C SER A 60 -11.33 1.59 -4.59
N ARG A 61 -10.34 2.42 -4.18
CA ARG A 61 -9.85 2.57 -2.81
C ARG A 61 -9.48 1.22 -2.13
N HIS A 62 -9.30 0.17 -2.93
CA HIS A 62 -9.00 -1.18 -2.48
C HIS A 62 -7.75 -1.70 -3.20
N LEU A 63 -6.71 -2.01 -2.42
CA LEU A 63 -5.50 -2.58 -2.99
C LEU A 63 -5.68 -4.06 -3.30
N MET A 64 -5.81 -4.38 -4.58
CA MET A 64 -5.95 -5.75 -5.06
C MET A 64 -4.63 -6.52 -5.02
N MET A 65 -4.73 -7.85 -4.97
CA MET A 65 -3.57 -8.75 -5.02
C MET A 65 -2.88 -8.64 -6.38
N SER A 66 -1.57 -8.39 -6.37
CA SER A 66 -0.74 -8.50 -7.58
C SER A 66 -0.19 -9.91 -7.76
N LYS A 67 0.20 -10.24 -8.99
CA LYS A 67 0.84 -11.51 -9.34
C LYS A 67 2.14 -11.26 -10.07
N GLY A 68 3.11 -12.12 -9.85
CA GLY A 68 4.40 -12.05 -10.54
C GLY A 68 5.17 -13.36 -10.50
N ILE A 69 6.38 -13.27 -11.01
CA ILE A 69 7.39 -14.33 -11.03
C ILE A 69 8.71 -13.77 -10.51
N VAL A 70 9.65 -14.63 -10.14
CA VAL A 70 11.04 -14.23 -9.94
C VAL A 70 11.85 -14.75 -11.11
N LYS A 71 12.35 -13.86 -11.96
CA LYS A 71 13.16 -14.21 -13.14
C LYS A 71 14.60 -13.76 -12.93
N GLY A 72 15.56 -14.68 -12.98
CA GLY A 72 16.99 -14.36 -12.81
C GLY A 72 17.31 -13.69 -11.46
N GLY A 73 16.55 -14.03 -10.42
CA GLY A 73 16.70 -13.46 -9.07
C GLY A 73 15.93 -12.15 -8.83
N PHE A 74 15.32 -11.54 -9.85
CA PHE A 74 14.57 -10.29 -9.73
C PHE A 74 13.06 -10.53 -9.83
N PRO A 75 12.24 -9.85 -9.02
CA PRO A 75 10.80 -9.92 -9.15
C PRO A 75 10.32 -9.20 -10.42
N GLN A 76 9.44 -9.86 -11.17
CA GLN A 76 8.73 -9.30 -12.32
C GLN A 76 7.23 -9.43 -12.06
N VAL A 77 6.52 -8.30 -11.93
CA VAL A 77 5.08 -8.30 -11.68
C VAL A 77 4.36 -8.40 -13.03
N THR A 78 3.52 -9.41 -13.18
CA THR A 78 2.84 -9.73 -14.44
C THR A 78 1.42 -9.14 -14.49
N ALA A 79 0.78 -8.98 -13.33
CA ALA A 79 -0.58 -8.43 -13.21
C ALA A 79 -0.82 -7.74 -11.86
N GLY A 80 -1.80 -6.83 -11.84
CA GLY A 80 -2.25 -6.11 -10.66
C GLY A 80 -1.55 -4.77 -10.42
N PRO A 81 -1.90 -4.08 -9.32
CA PRO A 81 -1.50 -2.69 -9.05
C PRO A 81 0.00 -2.48 -8.85
N LEU A 82 0.78 -3.54 -8.59
CA LEU A 82 2.24 -3.43 -8.47
C LEU A 82 2.97 -3.53 -9.82
N LYS A 83 2.27 -3.74 -10.94
CA LYS A 83 2.89 -3.85 -12.26
C LYS A 83 3.54 -2.52 -12.65
N GLY A 84 4.83 -2.53 -12.97
CA GLY A 84 5.61 -1.32 -13.22
C GLY A 84 6.18 -0.65 -11.95
N MET A 85 5.88 -1.17 -10.76
CA MET A 85 6.38 -0.68 -9.47
C MET A 85 7.45 -1.60 -8.85
N GLU A 86 8.05 -2.51 -9.62
CA GLU A 86 9.00 -3.52 -9.14
C GLU A 86 10.21 -2.89 -8.44
N HIS A 87 10.71 -1.78 -8.97
CA HIS A 87 11.83 -1.02 -8.41
C HIS A 87 11.54 -0.44 -7.01
N LYS A 88 10.26 -0.33 -6.61
CA LYS A 88 9.85 0.13 -5.27
C LYS A 88 9.74 -1.01 -4.27
N ILE A 89 9.77 -2.27 -4.71
CA ILE A 89 9.65 -3.44 -3.83
C ILE A 89 10.98 -3.68 -3.11
N CYS A 90 11.00 -3.42 -1.80
CA CYS A 90 12.19 -3.64 -0.97
C CYS A 90 12.30 -5.09 -0.48
N ARG A 91 11.16 -5.75 -0.28
CA ARG A 91 11.11 -7.10 0.28
C ARG A 91 9.85 -7.82 -0.14
N ILE A 92 9.97 -9.11 -0.40
CA ILE A 92 8.85 -10.02 -0.67
C ILE A 92 8.83 -11.12 0.39
N ASP A 93 7.71 -11.25 1.08
CA ASP A 93 7.38 -12.41 1.90
C ASP A 93 6.43 -13.31 1.09
N ARG A 94 7.00 -14.29 0.37
CA ARG A 94 6.26 -15.22 -0.48
C ARG A 94 5.29 -16.10 0.31
N HIS A 95 5.60 -16.40 1.57
CA HIS A 95 4.76 -17.25 2.41
C HIS A 95 3.48 -16.51 2.82
N LYS A 96 3.60 -15.20 3.08
CA LYS A 96 2.45 -14.35 3.36
C LYS A 96 1.80 -13.75 2.11
N ARG A 97 2.44 -13.90 0.95
CA ARG A 97 2.07 -13.25 -0.33
C ARG A 97 2.02 -11.72 -0.18
N LEU A 98 3.04 -11.15 0.45
CA LEU A 98 3.15 -9.73 0.74
C LEU A 98 4.43 -9.14 0.15
N ALA A 99 4.31 -7.95 -0.43
CA ALA A 99 5.41 -7.10 -0.84
C ALA A 99 5.47 -5.86 0.07
N LYS A 100 6.67 -5.47 0.47
CA LYS A 100 6.93 -4.22 1.18
C LYS A 100 7.49 -3.21 0.19
N LEU A 101 6.77 -2.11 0.00
CA LEU A 101 7.10 -1.04 -0.94
C LEU A 101 7.66 0.16 -0.18
N LYS A 102 8.70 0.81 -0.70
CA LYS A 102 9.19 2.07 -0.15
C LYS A 102 8.25 3.23 -0.55
N MET A 103 7.96 4.12 0.39
CA MET A 103 7.31 5.39 0.07
C MET A 103 8.28 6.32 -0.68
N PRO A 104 7.80 7.20 -1.58
CA PRO A 104 8.64 8.16 -2.28
C PRO A 104 9.40 9.13 -1.34
N THR A 105 8.79 9.49 -0.21
CA THR A 105 9.36 10.42 0.78
C THR A 105 9.69 9.70 2.08
N GLU A 106 10.68 10.21 2.83
CA GLU A 106 11.09 9.71 4.16
C GLU A 106 10.13 10.07 5.30
N GLN A 107 8.87 10.42 5.00
CA GLN A 107 7.88 10.67 6.04
C GLN A 107 7.62 9.40 6.88
N LYS A 108 7.01 9.57 8.06
CA LYS A 108 6.78 8.51 9.08
C LYS A 108 6.15 7.22 8.56
N LEU A 109 5.44 7.25 7.44
CA LEU A 109 4.84 6.06 6.83
C LEU A 109 5.90 5.05 6.37
N GLY A 110 7.02 5.51 5.81
CA GLY A 110 8.24 4.74 5.45
C GLY A 110 8.06 3.62 4.41
N TYR A 111 7.08 2.75 4.61
CA TYR A 111 6.78 1.60 3.77
C TYR A 111 5.29 1.26 3.76
N ILE A 112 4.83 0.73 2.63
CA ILE A 112 3.49 0.16 2.48
C ILE A 112 3.60 -1.35 2.29
N THR A 113 2.64 -2.09 2.84
CA THR A 113 2.50 -3.52 2.58
C THR A 113 1.41 -3.75 1.54
N ALA A 114 1.72 -4.46 0.46
CA ALA A 114 0.79 -4.81 -0.60
C ALA A 114 0.72 -6.32 -0.82
N GLY A 115 -0.40 -6.81 -1.36
CA GLY A 115 -0.51 -8.20 -1.78
C GLY A 115 0.32 -8.49 -3.02
N LEU A 116 1.22 -9.47 -2.95
CA LEU A 116 1.96 -9.98 -4.10
C LEU A 116 2.12 -11.50 -4.02
N GLU A 117 1.55 -12.20 -4.98
CA GLU A 117 1.73 -13.63 -5.18
C GLU A 117 2.84 -13.90 -6.21
N ILE A 118 3.92 -14.56 -5.78
CA ILE A 118 4.94 -15.09 -6.68
C ILE A 118 4.54 -16.51 -7.06
N THR A 119 4.21 -16.69 -8.34
CA THR A 119 3.71 -17.95 -8.89
C THR A 119 4.84 -18.88 -9.28
N GLU A 120 5.93 -18.34 -9.80
CA GLU A 120 7.06 -19.12 -10.34
C GLU A 120 8.40 -18.47 -10.03
N LYS A 121 9.46 -19.29 -10.06
CA LYS A 121 10.86 -18.84 -10.04
C LYS A 121 11.56 -19.44 -11.25
N ILE A 122 12.03 -18.57 -12.14
CA ILE A 122 12.65 -18.87 -13.44
C ILE A 122 14.10 -18.39 -13.41
#